data_AF-A0A077PKA4-F1
#
_entry.id   AF-A0A077PKA4-F1
#
_cell.length_a   1.000
_cell.length_b   1.000
_cell.length_c   1.000
_cell.angle_alpha   90.00
_cell.angle_beta   90.00
_cell.angle_gamma   90.00
#
_symmetry.space_group_name_H-M   'P 1'
#
loop_
_entity.id
_entity.type
_entity.pdbx_description
1 polymer ?
#
loop_
_entity_poly.entity_id
_entity_poly.type
_entity_poly.pdbx_seq_one_letter_code
_entity_poly.pdbx_strand_id
1 'polypeptide(L)'
;MSFATKPQLARQMLERAFNADIPCRWVTADAVYGHDRRLRCWLEARHQPFVLAIPKNEPLWWQKPQYVRADVIAASLTPDDWEKQSAGLGTKGERWYDWAQVPLWRLQLSEEERCYGHYLLIRRSRDEKQERTYYVVYAHEDQADLKTLVQVAGYRWEIESGFEETKGECGLDHYEVRRWQSWYRHITLSLLAHAVLAVLRMQEKKNTGGADSPECVGTA
;
A
#
# COMPACT_ATOMS: atom_id res chain seq x y z
N MET A 1 -23.82 11.65 17.36
CA MET A 1 -22.90 10.91 16.48
C MET A 1 -22.78 9.50 17.01
N SER A 2 -23.01 8.49 16.18
CA SER A 2 -22.72 7.09 16.54
C SER A 2 -21.21 6.84 16.44
N PHE A 3 -20.68 5.98 17.31
CA PHE A 3 -19.29 5.54 17.24
C PHE A 3 -18.98 4.87 15.88
N ALA A 4 -17.78 5.13 15.33
CA ALA A 4 -17.28 4.50 14.11
C ALA A 4 -15.88 3.92 14.36
N THR A 5 -15.63 2.71 13.88
CA THR A 5 -14.32 2.05 13.96
C THR A 5 -13.34 2.68 12.96
N LYS A 6 -12.03 2.44 13.15
CA LYS A 6 -11.00 2.93 12.20
C LYS A 6 -11.27 2.50 10.75
N PRO A 7 -11.61 1.23 10.43
CA PRO A 7 -11.97 0.84 9.07
C PRO A 7 -13.22 1.54 8.53
N GLN A 8 -14.22 1.82 9.37
CA GLN A 8 -15.40 2.57 8.95
C GLN A 8 -15.05 4.02 8.60
N LEU A 9 -14.21 4.67 9.39
CA LEU A 9 -13.72 6.02 9.10
C LEU A 9 -12.88 6.04 7.82
N ALA A 10 -11.97 5.07 7.64
CA ALA A 10 -11.17 4.95 6.43
C ALA A 10 -12.05 4.74 5.18
N ARG A 11 -13.07 3.87 5.27
CA ARG A 11 -14.04 3.68 4.19
C ARG A 11 -14.75 5.00 3.85
N GLN A 12 -15.21 5.77 4.84
CA GLN A 12 -15.84 7.08 4.59
C GLN A 12 -14.86 8.06 3.94
N MET A 13 -13.58 8.03 4.32
CA MET A 13 -12.55 8.87 3.70
C MET A 13 -12.32 8.49 2.23
N LEU A 14 -12.19 7.19 1.94
CA LEU A 14 -12.04 6.66 0.57
C LEU A 14 -13.27 6.96 -0.27
N GLU A 15 -14.48 6.77 0.27
CA GLU A 15 -15.73 7.06 -0.42
C GLU A 15 -15.83 8.54 -0.82
N ARG A 16 -15.46 9.47 0.07
CA ARG A 16 -15.39 10.89 -0.27
C ARG A 16 -14.35 11.18 -1.36
N ALA A 17 -13.19 10.53 -1.33
CA ALA A 17 -12.15 10.72 -2.34
C ALA A 17 -12.60 10.22 -3.72
N PHE A 18 -13.22 9.05 -3.78
CA PHE A 18 -13.74 8.48 -5.01
C PHE A 18 -14.90 9.30 -5.57
N ASN A 19 -15.84 9.76 -4.73
CA ASN A 19 -16.93 10.62 -5.16
C ASN A 19 -16.47 12.01 -5.62
N ALA A 20 -15.23 12.39 -5.30
CA ALA A 20 -14.59 13.62 -5.77
C ALA A 20 -13.65 13.36 -6.96
N ASP A 21 -13.71 12.17 -7.57
CA ASP A 21 -12.91 11.75 -8.73
C ASP A 21 -11.39 11.90 -8.51
N ILE A 22 -10.93 11.77 -7.26
CA ILE A 22 -9.50 11.79 -6.94
C ILE A 22 -8.86 10.53 -7.55
N PRO A 23 -7.86 10.67 -8.46
CA PRO A 23 -7.22 9.52 -9.07
C PRO A 23 -6.60 8.59 -8.03
N CYS A 24 -7.05 7.33 -7.99
CA CYS A 24 -6.56 6.34 -7.05
C CYS A 24 -6.32 5.01 -7.76
N ARG A 25 -5.05 4.70 -8.05
CA ARG A 25 -4.69 3.44 -8.71
C ARG A 25 -4.71 2.25 -7.75
N TRP A 26 -4.31 2.47 -6.50
CA TRP A 26 -4.16 1.42 -5.49
C TRP A 26 -4.56 1.92 -4.11
N VAL A 27 -5.14 1.04 -3.31
CA VAL A 27 -5.31 1.24 -1.87
C VAL A 27 -4.33 0.35 -1.12
N THR A 28 -3.54 0.91 -0.21
CA THR A 28 -2.64 0.17 0.69
C THR A 28 -2.85 0.60 2.12
N ALA A 29 -2.77 -0.33 3.07
CA ALA A 29 -2.96 -0.04 4.49
C ALA A 29 -2.40 -1.15 5.39
N ASP A 30 -2.33 -0.87 6.69
CA ASP A 30 -1.90 -1.83 7.71
C ASP A 30 -2.94 -2.92 8.02
N ALA A 31 -2.55 -3.83 8.93
CA ALA A 31 -3.34 -5.00 9.32
C ALA A 31 -4.68 -4.68 9.98
N VAL A 32 -4.87 -3.50 10.58
CA VAL A 32 -6.15 -3.09 11.14
C VAL A 32 -7.19 -2.94 10.03
N TYR A 33 -6.79 -2.45 8.87
CA TYR A 33 -7.66 -2.26 7.72
C TYR A 33 -7.78 -3.53 6.88
N GLY A 34 -6.69 -4.25 6.62
CA GLY A 34 -6.74 -5.47 5.79
C GLY A 34 -7.49 -6.63 6.45
N HIS A 35 -7.50 -6.71 7.79
CA HIS A 35 -8.34 -7.65 8.52
C HIS A 35 -9.84 -7.36 8.35
N ASP A 36 -10.22 -6.12 8.07
CA ASP A 36 -11.63 -5.75 7.86
C ASP A 36 -12.15 -6.26 6.51
N ARG A 37 -12.81 -7.43 6.54
CA ARG A 37 -13.41 -8.05 5.37
C ARG A 37 -14.45 -7.16 4.69
N ARG A 38 -15.16 -6.31 5.43
CA ARG A 38 -16.19 -5.43 4.85
C ARG A 38 -15.55 -4.34 4.00
N LEU A 39 -14.40 -3.82 4.41
CA LEU A 39 -13.58 -2.90 3.63
C LEU A 39 -13.07 -3.58 2.36
N ARG A 40 -12.53 -4.81 2.47
CA ARG A 40 -12.09 -5.59 1.30
C ARG A 40 -13.21 -5.80 0.29
N CYS A 41 -14.34 -6.36 0.71
CA CYS A 41 -15.48 -6.57 -0.19
C CYS A 41 -16.01 -5.25 -0.80
N TRP A 42 -15.95 -4.15 -0.06
CA TRP A 42 -16.39 -2.83 -0.56
C TRP A 42 -15.47 -2.26 -1.63
N LEU A 43 -14.15 -2.48 -1.52
CA LEU A 43 -13.16 -2.15 -2.55
C LEU A 43 -13.31 -3.06 -3.77
N GLU A 44 -13.48 -4.37 -3.55
CA GLU A 44 -13.70 -5.36 -4.63
C GLU A 44 -14.95 -5.03 -5.44
N ALA A 45 -16.07 -4.69 -4.78
CA ALA A 45 -17.31 -4.29 -5.46
C ALA A 45 -17.20 -2.99 -6.27
N ARG A 46 -16.09 -2.25 -6.16
CA ARG A 46 -15.75 -1.06 -6.95
C ARG A 46 -14.65 -1.33 -7.96
N HIS A 47 -14.18 -2.58 -8.06
CA HIS A 47 -13.03 -2.96 -8.86
C HIS A 47 -11.77 -2.15 -8.54
N GLN A 48 -11.65 -1.64 -7.30
CA GLN A 48 -10.52 -0.84 -6.84
C GLN A 48 -9.39 -1.77 -6.39
N PRO A 49 -8.21 -1.76 -7.05
CA PRO A 49 -7.09 -2.59 -6.65
C PRO A 49 -6.55 -2.21 -5.28
N PHE A 50 -6.11 -3.22 -4.53
CA PHE A 50 -5.50 -3.02 -3.22
C PHE A 50 -4.41 -4.03 -2.89
N VAL A 51 -3.52 -3.61 -2.00
CA VAL A 51 -2.56 -4.46 -1.28
C VAL A 51 -2.66 -4.10 0.20
N LEU A 52 -3.39 -4.89 0.97
CA LEU A 52 -3.63 -4.59 2.40
C LEU A 52 -2.87 -5.57 3.26
N ALA A 53 -2.10 -5.07 4.22
CA ALA A 53 -1.45 -5.94 5.19
C ALA A 53 -2.51 -6.68 6.01
N ILE A 54 -2.19 -7.89 6.45
CA ILE A 54 -3.07 -8.74 7.26
C ILE A 54 -2.28 -9.40 8.40
N PRO A 55 -2.95 -9.77 9.50
CA PRO A 55 -2.31 -10.56 10.54
C PRO A 55 -1.98 -11.97 10.01
N LYS A 56 -0.94 -12.60 10.59
CA LYS A 56 -0.46 -13.93 10.17
C LYS A 56 -1.52 -15.04 10.24
N ASN A 57 -2.50 -14.88 11.13
CA ASN A 57 -3.60 -15.82 11.35
C ASN A 57 -4.86 -15.49 10.53
N GLU A 58 -4.79 -14.55 9.58
CA GLU A 58 -5.93 -14.22 8.71
C GLU A 58 -6.41 -15.47 7.96
N PRO A 59 -7.70 -15.83 8.07
CA PRO A 59 -8.26 -16.96 7.34
C PRO A 59 -8.55 -16.58 5.88
N LEU A 60 -7.92 -17.31 4.95
CA LEU A 60 -8.01 -17.12 3.51
C LEU A 60 -8.52 -18.39 2.82
N TRP A 61 -9.23 -18.25 1.71
CA TRP A 61 -9.55 -19.40 0.86
C TRP A 61 -8.36 -19.70 -0.04
N TRP A 62 -7.82 -20.91 0.09
CA TRP A 62 -6.62 -21.33 -0.63
C TRP A 62 -6.86 -22.67 -1.30
N GLN A 63 -6.65 -22.72 -2.62
CA GLN A 63 -6.92 -23.85 -3.54
C GLN A 63 -8.40 -24.28 -3.65
N LYS A 64 -9.19 -24.11 -2.60
CA LYS A 64 -10.61 -24.49 -2.46
C LYS A 64 -11.32 -23.53 -1.49
N PRO A 65 -12.66 -23.52 -1.40
CA PRO A 65 -13.44 -22.71 -0.43
C PRO A 65 -13.28 -23.17 1.04
N GLN A 66 -12.06 -23.48 1.48
CA GLN A 66 -11.72 -23.84 2.85
C GLN A 66 -10.78 -22.78 3.42
N TYR A 67 -11.06 -22.34 4.65
CA TYR A 67 -10.19 -21.37 5.32
C TYR A 67 -8.86 -22.01 5.75
N VAL A 68 -7.77 -21.42 5.29
CA VAL A 68 -6.40 -21.71 5.70
C VAL A 68 -5.75 -20.39 6.14
N ARG A 69 -4.97 -20.41 7.21
CA ARG A 69 -4.29 -19.22 7.72
C ARG A 69 -3.14 -18.81 6.80
N ALA A 70 -2.90 -17.51 6.67
CA ALA A 70 -1.81 -16.98 5.86
C ALA A 70 -0.43 -17.57 6.21
N ASP A 71 -0.13 -17.76 7.51
CA ASP A 71 1.13 -18.36 7.93
C ASP A 71 1.27 -19.85 7.60
N VAL A 72 0.16 -20.59 7.59
CA VAL A 72 0.13 -22.00 7.16
C VAL A 72 0.37 -22.09 5.65
N ILE A 73 -0.23 -21.20 4.85
CA ILE A 73 0.04 -21.11 3.41
C ILE A 73 1.51 -20.78 3.15
N ALA A 74 2.08 -19.84 3.89
CA ALA A 74 3.49 -19.49 3.73
C ALA A 74 4.46 -20.60 4.20
N ALA A 75 4.03 -21.50 5.07
CA ALA A 75 4.83 -22.63 5.53
C ALA A 75 4.91 -23.77 4.50
N SER A 76 3.96 -23.86 3.57
CA SER A 76 3.99 -24.86 2.49
C SER A 76 4.81 -24.43 1.28
N LEU A 77 5.34 -23.21 1.27
CA LEU A 77 6.14 -22.70 0.16
C LEU A 77 7.55 -23.30 0.17
N THR A 78 8.01 -23.65 -1.03
CA THR A 78 9.36 -24.11 -1.33
C THR A 78 10.29 -22.93 -1.61
N PRO A 79 11.63 -23.13 -1.65
CA PRO A 79 12.55 -22.05 -1.99
C PRO A 79 12.29 -21.40 -3.36
N ASP A 80 11.77 -22.16 -4.33
CA ASP A 80 11.54 -21.69 -5.70
C ASP A 80 10.33 -20.74 -5.79
N ASP A 81 9.45 -20.74 -4.78
CA ASP A 81 8.31 -19.82 -4.68
C ASP A 81 8.72 -18.41 -4.24
N TRP A 82 10.00 -18.18 -3.93
CA TRP A 82 10.50 -16.90 -3.41
C TRP A 82 11.39 -16.17 -4.41
N GLU A 83 11.06 -14.90 -4.66
CA GLU A 83 11.84 -14.00 -5.50
C GLU A 83 12.40 -12.84 -4.70
N LYS A 84 13.65 -12.48 -4.97
CA LYS A 84 14.29 -11.31 -4.36
C LYS A 84 13.81 -10.05 -5.08
N GLN A 85 13.14 -9.15 -4.34
CA GLN A 85 12.67 -7.86 -4.87
C GLN A 85 12.90 -6.73 -3.87
N SER A 86 13.11 -5.52 -4.39
CA SER A 86 13.25 -4.29 -3.59
C SER A 86 11.89 -3.67 -3.34
N ALA A 87 11.57 -3.39 -2.07
CA ALA A 87 10.35 -2.69 -1.67
C ALA A 87 10.48 -1.16 -1.79
N GLY A 88 11.37 -0.68 -2.66
CA GLY A 88 11.72 0.73 -2.82
C GLY A 88 12.83 1.20 -1.87
N LEU A 89 13.19 2.47 -2.03
CA LEU A 89 14.24 3.13 -1.24
C LEU A 89 13.80 3.30 0.22
N GLY A 90 14.71 3.03 1.14
CA GLY A 90 14.61 3.40 2.55
C GLY A 90 15.73 4.35 2.94
N THR A 91 15.75 4.74 4.21
CA THR A 91 16.78 5.64 4.78
C THR A 91 18.21 5.11 4.68
N LYS A 92 18.39 3.80 4.49
CA LYS A 92 19.68 3.11 4.34
C LYS A 92 19.91 2.54 2.93
N GLY A 93 19.17 3.00 1.92
CA GLY A 93 19.21 2.46 0.56
C GLY A 93 18.07 1.48 0.26
N GLU A 94 18.22 0.67 -0.79
CA GLU A 94 17.18 -0.26 -1.24
C GLU A 94 16.80 -1.29 -0.19
N ARG A 95 15.49 -1.51 -0.02
CA ARG A 95 14.97 -2.45 0.98
C ARG A 95 14.70 -3.80 0.33
N TRP A 96 15.73 -4.62 0.28
CA TRP A 96 15.68 -5.97 -0.29
C TRP A 96 15.03 -6.97 0.65
N TYR A 97 14.01 -7.68 0.15
CA TYR A 97 13.35 -8.78 0.83
C TYR A 97 13.15 -9.95 -0.13
N ASP A 98 12.88 -11.12 0.43
CA ASP A 98 12.35 -12.24 -0.36
C ASP A 98 10.83 -12.13 -0.36
N TRP A 99 10.21 -12.31 -1.51
CA TRP A 99 8.77 -12.20 -1.70
C TRP A 99 8.18 -13.44 -2.35
N ALA A 100 6.98 -13.81 -1.94
CA ALA A 100 6.21 -14.86 -2.59
C ALA A 100 4.80 -14.33 -2.89
N GLN A 101 4.28 -14.66 -4.07
CA GLN A 101 2.90 -14.36 -4.48
C GLN A 101 2.15 -15.68 -4.68
N VAL A 102 1.09 -15.88 -3.92
CA VAL A 102 0.31 -17.11 -3.95
C VAL A 102 -1.12 -16.79 -4.39
N PRO A 103 -1.64 -17.37 -5.48
CA PRO A 103 -3.04 -17.17 -5.86
C PRO A 103 -3.98 -17.73 -4.79
N LEU A 104 -5.00 -16.95 -4.45
CA LEU A 104 -6.06 -17.32 -3.53
C LEU A 104 -7.29 -17.75 -4.32
N TRP A 105 -8.01 -18.72 -3.78
CA TRP A 105 -9.24 -19.19 -4.41
C TRP A 105 -10.38 -18.22 -4.09
N ARG A 106 -11.16 -17.84 -5.11
CA ARG A 106 -12.41 -17.08 -4.96
C ARG A 106 -13.45 -17.60 -5.95
N LEU A 107 -14.72 -17.45 -5.58
CA LEU A 107 -15.83 -17.70 -6.49
C LEU A 107 -15.98 -16.47 -7.40
N GLN A 108 -15.77 -16.65 -8.70
CA GLN A 108 -15.87 -15.60 -9.72
C GLN A 108 -16.84 -16.07 -10.81
N LEU A 109 -18.05 -15.54 -10.79
CA LEU A 109 -19.16 -16.04 -11.60
C LEU A 109 -19.19 -15.37 -12.97
N SER A 110 -18.91 -14.06 -13.02
CA SER A 110 -18.88 -13.26 -14.24
C SER A 110 -17.52 -13.28 -14.93
N GLU A 111 -17.48 -12.91 -16.21
CA GLU A 111 -16.22 -12.70 -16.95
C GLU A 111 -15.42 -11.53 -16.39
N GLU A 112 -16.10 -10.44 -16.01
CA GLU A 112 -15.48 -9.26 -15.41
C GLU A 112 -14.77 -9.61 -14.10
N GLU A 113 -15.40 -10.39 -13.21
CA GLU A 113 -14.76 -10.84 -11.98
C GLU A 113 -13.51 -11.69 -12.26
N ARG A 114 -13.50 -12.49 -13.34
CA ARG A 114 -12.36 -13.33 -13.74
C ARG A 114 -11.18 -12.54 -14.30
N CYS A 115 -11.36 -11.27 -14.66
CA CYS A 115 -10.25 -10.38 -15.04
C CYS A 115 -9.45 -9.89 -13.82
N TYR A 116 -9.93 -10.15 -12.60
CA TYR A 116 -9.25 -9.79 -11.36
C TYR A 116 -8.71 -11.02 -10.64
N GLY A 117 -7.48 -10.93 -10.16
CA GLY A 117 -6.89 -11.96 -9.31
C GLY A 117 -6.94 -11.59 -7.84
N HIS A 118 -6.99 -12.62 -6.99
CA HIS A 118 -6.78 -12.49 -5.55
C HIS A 118 -5.52 -13.23 -5.16
N TYR A 119 -4.65 -12.57 -4.39
CA TYR A 119 -3.36 -13.15 -4.02
C TYR A 119 -3.06 -12.94 -2.55
N LEU A 120 -2.29 -13.85 -1.98
CA LEU A 120 -1.54 -13.66 -0.76
C LEU A 120 -0.12 -13.26 -1.17
N LEU A 121 0.27 -12.04 -0.84
CA LEU A 121 1.64 -11.57 -0.99
C LEU A 121 2.35 -11.71 0.35
N ILE A 122 3.53 -12.31 0.35
CA ILE A 122 4.30 -12.59 1.56
C ILE A 122 5.66 -11.95 1.41
N ARG A 123 6.06 -11.15 2.39
CA ARG A 123 7.40 -10.61 2.53
C ARG A 123 8.14 -11.38 3.61
N ARG A 124 9.37 -11.80 3.36
CA ARG A 124 10.27 -12.42 4.34
C ARG A 124 11.55 -11.59 4.47
N SER A 125 11.93 -11.26 5.71
CA SER A 125 13.24 -10.65 5.98
C SER A 125 14.37 -11.62 5.63
N ARG A 126 15.52 -11.06 5.25
CA ARG A 126 16.71 -11.83 4.86
C ARG A 126 17.73 -11.95 6.00
N ASP A 127 17.34 -11.55 7.20
CA ASP A 127 18.11 -11.76 8.42
C ASP A 127 17.85 -13.17 8.98
N GLU A 128 18.59 -13.55 10.02
CA GLU A 128 18.47 -14.87 10.66
C GLU A 128 17.06 -15.17 11.17
N LYS A 129 16.28 -14.13 11.50
CA LYS A 129 14.92 -14.28 12.04
C LYS A 129 13.88 -14.62 10.97
N GLN A 130 14.13 -14.25 9.72
CA GLN A 130 13.22 -14.49 8.59
C GLN A 130 11.76 -14.12 8.89
N GLU A 131 11.56 -12.98 9.55
CA GLU A 131 10.25 -12.45 9.92
C GLU A 131 9.39 -12.23 8.68
N ARG A 132 8.12 -12.66 8.78
CA ARG A 132 7.18 -12.63 7.67
C ARG A 132 6.11 -11.57 7.87
N THR A 133 5.78 -10.87 6.79
CA THR A 133 4.64 -9.95 6.69
C THR A 133 3.74 -10.42 5.57
N TYR A 134 2.43 -10.31 5.76
CA TYR A 134 1.42 -10.88 4.88
C TYR A 134 0.50 -9.79 4.36
N TYR A 135 0.08 -9.89 3.11
CA TYR A 135 -0.85 -8.96 2.48
C TYR A 135 -1.89 -9.72 1.66
N VAL A 136 -3.14 -9.26 1.70
CA VAL A 136 -4.15 -9.69 0.72
C VAL A 136 -4.14 -8.69 -0.41
N VAL A 137 -4.12 -9.21 -1.63
CA VAL A 137 -4.11 -8.48 -2.87
C VAL A 137 -5.40 -8.74 -3.63
N TYR A 138 -5.96 -7.69 -4.20
CA TYR A 138 -6.96 -7.75 -5.26
C TYR A 138 -6.52 -6.79 -6.36
N ALA A 139 -6.39 -7.27 -7.57
CA ALA A 139 -5.90 -6.48 -8.70
C ALA A 139 -6.38 -7.07 -10.02
N HIS A 140 -6.45 -6.26 -11.05
CA HIS A 140 -6.63 -6.78 -12.40
C HIS A 140 -5.41 -7.65 -12.76
N GLU A 141 -5.60 -8.77 -13.47
CA GLU A 141 -4.53 -9.75 -13.70
C GLU A 141 -3.30 -9.16 -14.42
N ASP A 142 -3.51 -8.17 -15.30
CA ASP A 142 -2.44 -7.43 -15.99
C ASP A 142 -1.59 -6.52 -15.09
N GLN A 143 -2.09 -6.21 -13.89
CA GLN A 143 -1.46 -5.33 -12.89
C GLN A 143 -0.93 -6.11 -11.68
N ALA A 144 -1.14 -7.43 -11.65
CA ALA A 144 -0.84 -8.28 -10.53
C ALA A 144 0.57 -8.90 -10.61
N ASP A 145 1.49 -8.32 -11.37
CA ASP A 145 2.88 -8.78 -11.39
C ASP A 145 3.57 -8.51 -10.05
N LEU A 146 4.46 -9.43 -9.63
CA LEU A 146 5.09 -9.38 -8.32
C LEU A 146 5.80 -8.04 -8.06
N LYS A 147 6.48 -7.48 -9.06
CA LYS A 147 7.23 -6.22 -8.91
C LYS A 147 6.29 -5.05 -8.60
N THR A 148 5.17 -4.94 -9.30
CA THR A 148 4.13 -3.94 -9.02
C THR A 148 3.56 -4.12 -7.62
N LEU A 149 3.21 -5.34 -7.22
CA LEU A 149 2.64 -5.62 -5.90
C LEU A 149 3.61 -5.27 -4.77
N VAL A 150 4.90 -5.60 -4.94
CA VAL A 150 5.98 -5.24 -4.00
C VAL A 150 6.15 -3.73 -3.88
N GLN A 151 6.08 -3.01 -4.99
CA GLN A 151 6.15 -1.54 -4.99
C GLN A 151 4.96 -0.92 -4.23
N VAL A 152 3.74 -1.41 -4.46
CA VAL A 152 2.53 -0.95 -3.77
C VAL A 152 2.59 -1.25 -2.27
N ALA A 153 3.05 -2.45 -1.88
CA ALA A 153 3.30 -2.77 -0.48
C ALA A 153 4.39 -1.86 0.14
N GLY A 154 5.42 -1.52 -0.65
CA GLY A 154 6.53 -0.64 -0.26
C GLY A 154 6.10 0.80 0.06
N TYR A 155 5.09 1.33 -0.65
CA TYR A 155 4.54 2.67 -0.42
C TYR A 155 3.92 2.86 0.96
N ARG A 156 3.62 1.78 1.69
CA ARG A 156 3.19 1.88 3.10
C ARG A 156 4.20 2.63 3.97
N TRP A 157 5.48 2.56 3.62
CA TRP A 157 6.53 3.30 4.33
C TRP A 157 6.51 4.80 4.05
N GLU A 158 6.19 5.20 2.81
CA GLU A 158 6.03 6.62 2.47
C GLU A 158 4.92 7.27 3.30
N ILE A 159 3.89 6.51 3.70
CA ILE A 159 2.85 7.00 4.62
C ILE A 159 3.47 7.37 5.98
N GLU A 160 4.28 6.49 6.56
CA GLU A 160 4.93 6.72 7.85
C GLU A 160 5.94 7.87 7.76
N SER A 161 6.77 7.90 6.71
CA SER A 161 7.72 8.99 6.46
C SER A 161 7.01 10.32 6.24
N GLY A 162 5.95 10.36 5.43
CA GLY A 162 5.16 11.57 5.19
C GLY A 162 4.51 12.11 6.47
N PHE A 163 4.00 11.24 7.35
CA PHE A 163 3.50 11.69 8.65
C PHE A 163 4.59 12.29 9.53
N GLU A 164 5.78 11.71 9.55
CA GLU A 164 6.90 12.24 10.32
C GLU A 164 7.41 13.57 9.77
N GLU A 165 7.51 13.70 8.45
CA GLU A 165 7.81 14.97 7.77
C GLU A 165 6.74 16.03 8.07
N THR A 166 5.45 15.68 8.00
CA THR A 166 4.36 16.62 8.28
C THR A 166 4.41 17.12 9.73
N LYS A 167 4.79 16.28 10.70
CA LYS A 167 5.00 16.73 12.09
C LYS A 167 6.18 17.70 12.18
N GLY A 168 7.35 17.27 11.71
CA GLY A 168 8.58 18.04 11.85
C GLY A 168 8.57 19.37 11.07
N GLU A 169 7.95 19.39 9.89
CA GLU A 169 8.05 20.52 8.95
C GLU A 169 6.78 21.36 8.90
N CYS A 170 5.61 20.75 9.11
CA CYS A 170 4.31 21.41 8.96
C CYS A 170 3.53 21.49 10.28
N GLY A 171 4.15 21.10 11.40
CA GLY A 171 3.60 21.21 12.74
C GLY A 171 2.31 20.42 12.94
N LEU A 172 2.19 19.23 12.33
CA LEU A 172 0.99 18.39 12.43
C LEU A 172 0.56 18.13 13.88
N ASP A 173 1.53 18.00 14.78
CA ASP A 173 1.37 17.78 16.22
C ASP A 173 1.72 19.03 17.08
N HIS A 174 2.01 20.17 16.45
CA HIS A 174 2.33 21.44 17.12
C HIS A 174 1.07 22.31 17.33
N TYR A 175 -0.02 21.74 17.85
CA TYR A 175 -1.25 22.47 18.16
C TYR A 175 -1.63 22.36 19.64
N GLU A 176 -2.22 23.42 20.19
CA GLU A 176 -2.78 23.43 21.55
C GLU A 176 -4.32 23.59 21.55
N VAL A 177 -4.95 23.37 20.39
CA VAL A 177 -6.39 23.56 20.22
C VAL A 177 -7.18 22.45 20.92
N ARG A 178 -8.30 22.84 21.56
CA ARG A 178 -9.16 21.92 22.33
C ARG A 178 -10.53 21.65 21.72
N ARG A 179 -10.87 22.34 20.62
CA ARG A 179 -12.16 22.19 19.92
C ARG A 179 -11.95 21.37 18.66
N TRP A 180 -12.87 20.43 18.39
CA TRP A 180 -12.85 19.57 17.20
C TRP A 180 -12.67 20.36 15.89
N GLN A 181 -13.45 21.43 15.71
CA GLN A 181 -13.39 22.25 14.50
C GLN A 181 -12.03 22.93 14.32
N SER A 182 -11.43 23.42 15.41
CA SER A 182 -10.10 24.02 15.38
C SER A 182 -9.02 22.98 15.06
N TRP A 183 -9.11 21.80 15.67
CA TRP A 183 -8.23 20.67 15.38
C TRP A 183 -8.33 20.24 13.91
N TYR A 184 -9.55 20.05 13.41
CA TYR A 184 -9.76 19.62 12.02
C TYR A 184 -9.18 20.61 11.02
N ARG A 185 -9.33 21.92 11.25
CA ARG A 185 -8.73 22.97 10.42
C ARG A 185 -7.21 22.91 10.46
N HIS A 186 -6.61 22.77 11.64
CA HIS A 186 -5.16 22.66 11.81
C HIS A 186 -4.60 21.47 11.04
N ILE A 187 -5.14 20.27 11.27
CA ILE A 187 -4.70 19.04 10.60
C ILE A 187 -4.82 19.18 9.08
N THR A 188 -5.93 19.76 8.58
CA THR A 188 -6.13 19.96 7.14
C THR A 188 -5.07 20.90 6.56
N LEU A 189 -4.77 22.02 7.24
CA LEU A 189 -3.77 22.97 6.77
C LEU A 189 -2.35 22.41 6.83
N SER A 190 -1.99 21.67 7.88
CA SER A 190 -0.67 20.99 7.97
C SER A 190 -0.49 19.94 6.87
N LEU A 191 -1.52 19.12 6.59
CA LEU A 191 -1.47 18.14 5.50
C LEU A 191 -1.40 18.82 4.12
N LEU A 192 -2.12 19.93 3.92
CA LEU A 192 -2.04 20.72 2.69
C LEU A 192 -0.64 21.31 2.50
N ALA A 193 -0.06 21.88 3.55
CA ALA A 193 1.31 22.42 3.51
C ALA A 193 2.32 21.33 3.15
N HIS A 194 2.21 20.15 3.75
CA HIS A 194 3.08 19.03 3.43
C HIS A 194 2.89 18.55 1.98
N ALA A 195 1.66 18.50 1.47
CA ALA A 195 1.41 18.17 0.06
C ALA A 195 2.10 19.17 -0.89
N VAL A 196 2.08 20.47 -0.58
CA VAL A 196 2.80 21.50 -1.35
C VAL A 196 4.31 21.25 -1.30
N LEU A 197 4.89 20.99 -0.12
CA LEU A 197 6.32 20.70 0.01
C LEU A 197 6.73 19.43 -0.76
N ALA A 198 5.92 18.37 -0.70
CA ALA A 198 6.15 17.14 -1.44
C ALA A 198 6.21 17.39 -2.96
N VAL A 199 5.27 18.17 -3.49
CA VAL A 199 5.25 18.55 -4.91
C VAL A 199 6.48 19.38 -5.29
N LEU A 200 6.86 20.37 -4.49
CA LEU A 200 8.05 21.20 -4.75
C LEU A 200 9.33 20.35 -4.76
N ARG A 201 9.52 19.46 -3.78
CA ARG A 201 10.65 18.52 -3.74
C ARG A 201 10.72 17.62 -4.96
N MET A 202 9.56 17.12 -5.42
CA MET A 202 9.49 16.29 -6.64
C MET A 202 9.91 17.09 -7.89
N GLN A 203 9.50 18.35 -8.00
CA GLN A 203 9.88 19.22 -9.11
C GLN A 203 11.39 19.54 -9.11
N GLU A 204 11.97 19.84 -7.95
CA GLU A 204 13.41 20.09 -7.82
C GLU A 204 14.25 18.87 -8.21
N LYS A 205 13.86 17.67 -7.76
CA LYS A 205 14.52 16.41 -8.14
C LYS A 205 14.46 16.17 -9.66
N LYS A 206 13.34 16.50 -10.30
CA LYS A 206 13.19 16.38 -11.75
C LYS A 206 14.10 17.36 -12.50
N ASN A 207 14.23 18.59 -12.00
CA ASN A 207 15.09 19.61 -12.61
C ASN A 207 16.58 19.28 -12.49
N THR A 208 16.99 18.71 -11.36
CA THR A 208 18.39 18.30 -11.12
C THR A 208 18.76 17.03 -11.89
N GLY A 209 17.84 16.07 -12.07
CA GLY A 209 18.08 14.87 -12.89
C GLY A 209 18.06 15.08 -14.41
N GLY A 210 17.61 16.24 -14.90
CA GLY A 210 17.59 16.60 -16.32
C GLY A 210 18.85 17.32 -16.83
N ALA A 211 19.81 17.64 -15.96
CA ALA A 211 21.03 18.37 -16.31
C ALA A 211 22.21 17.45 -16.72
N ASP A 212 22.09 16.13 -16.56
CA ASP A 212 23.12 15.16 -16.95
C ASP A 212 22.79 14.52 -18.31
N SER A 213 23.02 15.26 -19.39
CA SER A 213 23.14 14.70 -20.75
C SER A 213 24.32 15.37 -21.44
N PRO A 214 25.47 14.69 -21.64
CA PRO A 214 26.60 15.29 -22.33
C PRO A 214 26.28 15.36 -23.83
N GLU A 215 26.29 16.58 -24.38
CA GLU A 215 26.32 16.82 -25.82
C GLU A 215 27.53 16.10 -26.45
N CYS A 216 27.27 15.14 -27.33
CA CYS A 216 28.29 14.60 -28.23
C CYS A 216 28.66 15.69 -29.25
N VAL A 217 29.73 16.44 -29.00
CA VAL A 217 30.40 17.25 -30.00
C VAL A 217 31.16 16.31 -30.94
N GLY A 218 30.61 16.07 -32.12
CA GLY A 218 31.30 15.41 -33.23
C GLY A 218 32.23 16.40 -33.92
N THR A 219 33.54 16.16 -33.85
CA THR A 219 34.54 16.78 -34.73
C THR A 219 34.57 16.05 -36.07
N ALA A 220 34.44 16.81 -37.15
CA ALA A 220 34.79 16.41 -38.51
C ALA A 220 36.31 16.46 -38.74
#